data_AF-A0A8T3TPH6-F1
#
_entry.id   AF-A0A8T3TPH6-F1
#
_cell.length_a   1.000
_cell.length_b   1.000
_cell.length_c   1.000
_cell.angle_alpha   90.00
_cell.angle_beta   90.00
_cell.angle_gamma   90.00
#
_symmetry.space_group_name_H-M   'P 1'
#
loop_
_entity.id
_entity.type
_entity.pdbx_description
1 polymer ?
#
loop_
_entity_poly.entity_id
_entity_poly.type
_entity_poly.pdbx_seq_one_letter_code
_entity_poly.pdbx_strand_id
1 'polypeptide(L)'
;AGRRGVGGTVLAEKIAGAAAEEGADLATVTRICQKVQDNVRSMGMALTSCTVPAAGKPTFEIGDDEMEIGVGIHGEPGRRRAKLAPADEIVQLLVDPILEEGLFDSGDEAFLFVNGLGGTPLLELYIVYRKVAEMLDSRGVRVTRNLVGSYITSLDMAGTSITLLKLDDELTRLWDAPVHTPALRWGM
;
A
#
# COMPACT_ATOMS: atom_id res chain seq x y z
N ALA A 1 8.28 20.34 -1.48
CA ALA A 1 7.09 19.46 -1.42
C ALA A 1 7.55 18.05 -1.06
N GLY A 2 6.87 17.39 -0.11
CA GLY A 2 7.27 16.09 0.46
C GLY A 2 6.58 14.88 -0.18
N ARG A 3 6.76 13.70 0.42
CA ARG A 3 6.05 12.46 0.04
C ARG A 3 4.56 12.53 0.44
N ARG A 4 3.69 11.89 -0.33
CA ARG A 4 2.23 11.82 -0.05
C ARG A 4 1.93 10.69 0.93
N GLY A 5 0.91 10.84 1.76
CA GLY A 5 0.35 9.76 2.60
C GLY A 5 -0.63 8.90 1.80
N VAL A 6 -0.43 7.59 1.79
CA VAL A 6 -1.23 6.59 1.04
C VAL A 6 -1.36 5.30 1.86
N GLY A 7 -0.98 4.13 1.31
CA GLY A 7 -1.12 2.80 1.94
C GLY A 7 -0.62 2.68 3.38
N GLY A 8 0.49 3.35 3.73
CA GLY A 8 1.05 3.30 5.08
C GLY A 8 0.12 3.85 6.17
N THR A 9 -0.87 4.68 5.82
CA THR A 9 -1.81 5.27 6.78
C THR A 9 -2.65 4.18 7.47
N VAL A 10 -3.21 3.21 6.74
CA VAL A 10 -4.01 2.11 7.34
C VAL A 10 -3.18 1.29 8.32
N LEU A 11 -1.91 1.04 7.98
CA LEU A 11 -1.00 0.31 8.88
C LEU A 11 -0.69 1.12 10.14
N ALA A 12 -0.43 2.42 10.00
CA ALA A 12 -0.17 3.31 11.13
C ALA A 12 -1.40 3.41 12.04
N GLU A 13 -2.60 3.59 11.47
CA GLU A 13 -3.86 3.64 12.21
C GLU A 13 -4.12 2.35 12.99
N LYS A 14 -3.96 1.17 12.36
CA LYS A 14 -4.16 -0.11 13.04
C LYS A 14 -3.15 -0.35 14.16
N ILE A 15 -1.86 -0.15 13.87
CA ILE A 15 -0.77 -0.47 14.81
C ILE A 15 -0.76 0.52 15.98
N ALA A 16 -0.90 1.82 15.72
CA ALA A 16 -0.98 2.84 16.76
C ALA A 16 -2.29 2.73 17.56
N GLY A 17 -3.40 2.38 16.90
CA GLY A 17 -4.69 2.12 17.55
C GLY A 17 -4.63 0.94 18.52
N ALA A 18 -3.93 -0.14 18.16
CA ALA A 18 -3.71 -1.26 19.07
C ALA A 18 -2.91 -0.84 20.32
N ALA A 19 -1.87 -0.01 20.15
CA ALA A 19 -1.11 0.50 21.29
C ALA A 19 -1.95 1.40 22.21
N ALA A 20 -2.83 2.23 21.62
CA ALA A 20 -3.76 3.05 22.39
C ALA A 20 -4.77 2.19 23.16
N GLU A 21 -5.29 1.12 22.57
CA GLU A 21 -6.19 0.16 23.23
C GLU A 21 -5.51 -0.55 24.41
N GLU A 22 -4.20 -0.79 24.33
CA GLU A 22 -3.38 -1.33 25.43
C GLU A 22 -3.15 -0.32 26.58
N GLY A 23 -3.68 0.90 26.47
CA GLY A 23 -3.54 1.94 27.48
C GLY A 23 -2.22 2.71 27.41
N ALA A 24 -1.50 2.63 26.27
CA ALA A 24 -0.28 3.41 26.07
C ALA A 24 -0.57 4.92 26.10
N ASP A 25 0.39 5.69 26.61
CA ASP A 25 0.29 7.15 26.62
C ASP A 25 0.48 7.76 25.23
N LEU A 26 0.15 9.06 25.10
CA LEU A 26 0.24 9.78 23.83
C LEU A 26 1.66 9.75 23.22
N ALA A 27 2.68 9.85 24.07
CA ALA A 27 4.07 9.82 23.62
C ALA A 27 4.42 8.46 22.99
N THR A 28 3.98 7.36 23.59
CA THR A 28 4.19 6.00 23.09
C THR A 28 3.43 5.76 21.79
N VAL A 29 2.15 6.14 21.74
CA VAL A 29 1.33 6.03 20.50
C VAL A 29 1.97 6.84 19.36
N THR A 30 2.49 8.03 19.65
CA THR A 30 3.18 8.89 18.68
C THR A 30 4.46 8.23 18.18
N ARG A 31 5.29 7.68 19.08
CA ARG A 31 6.52 6.95 18.72
C ARG A 31 6.22 5.76 17.81
N ILE A 32 5.17 5.00 18.11
CA ILE A 32 4.78 3.82 17.32
C ILE A 32 4.31 4.24 15.93
N CYS A 33 3.48 5.28 15.84
CA CYS A 33 3.06 5.83 14.56
C CYS A 33 4.27 6.32 13.74
N GLN A 34 5.22 7.02 14.36
CA GLN A 34 6.45 7.46 13.69
C GLN A 34 7.29 6.27 13.23
N LYS A 35 7.41 5.22 14.05
CA LYS A 35 8.13 3.99 13.70
C LYS A 35 7.52 3.32 12.46
N VAL A 36 6.20 3.27 12.33
CA VAL A 36 5.55 2.80 11.10
C VAL A 36 5.92 3.69 9.91
N GLN A 37 5.83 5.02 10.06
CA GLN A 37 6.16 5.97 8.98
C GLN A 37 7.61 5.84 8.50
N ASP A 38 8.56 5.64 9.40
CA ASP A 38 9.98 5.52 9.07
C ASP A 38 10.26 4.25 8.26
N ASN A 39 9.51 3.18 8.52
CA ASN A 39 9.73 1.83 7.99
C ASN A 39 8.75 1.42 6.87
N VAL A 40 7.89 2.32 6.41
CA VAL A 40 6.90 2.03 5.36
C VAL A 40 7.18 2.78 4.07
N ARG A 41 7.02 2.12 2.92
CA ARG A 41 7.05 2.77 1.60
C ARG A 41 5.91 2.24 0.75
N SER A 42 5.41 3.13 -0.11
CA SER A 42 4.27 2.84 -0.97
C SER A 42 4.49 3.44 -2.35
N MET A 43 4.08 2.70 -3.37
CA MET A 43 4.03 3.18 -4.75
C MET A 43 2.81 2.58 -5.45
N GLY A 44 2.17 3.34 -6.32
CA GLY A 44 0.98 2.88 -7.03
C GLY A 44 0.93 3.37 -8.46
N MET A 45 0.02 2.80 -9.23
CA MET A 45 -0.27 3.14 -10.61
C MET A 45 -1.76 3.13 -10.88
N ALA A 46 -2.17 3.80 -11.95
CA ALA A 46 -3.53 3.75 -12.46
C ALA A 46 -3.56 3.46 -13.95
N LEU A 47 -4.60 2.73 -14.35
CA LEU A 47 -5.01 2.48 -15.74
C LEU A 47 -6.07 3.47 -16.18
N THR A 48 -6.90 3.94 -15.26
CA THR A 48 -7.89 5.00 -15.49
C THR A 48 -7.77 6.06 -14.42
N SER A 49 -8.23 7.28 -14.71
CA SER A 49 -8.44 8.29 -13.66
C SER A 49 -9.75 8.00 -12.91
N CYS A 50 -9.92 8.59 -11.72
CA CYS A 50 -11.21 8.62 -11.05
C CYS A 50 -12.14 9.69 -11.63
N THR A 51 -13.44 9.48 -11.45
CA THR A 51 -14.52 10.43 -11.78
C THR A 51 -15.13 10.98 -10.50
N VAL A 52 -14.88 12.26 -10.22
CA VAL A 52 -15.58 12.96 -9.12
C VAL A 52 -17.04 13.17 -9.53
N PRO A 53 -18.05 12.75 -8.74
CA PRO A 53 -19.45 12.79 -9.15
C PRO A 53 -19.93 14.18 -9.59
N ALA A 54 -19.47 15.23 -8.91
CA ALA A 54 -19.81 16.62 -9.25
C ALA A 54 -19.23 17.09 -10.59
N ALA A 55 -18.09 16.53 -11.02
CA ALA A 55 -17.45 16.87 -12.29
C ALA A 55 -18.04 16.08 -13.47
N GLY A 56 -18.53 14.86 -13.22
CA GLY A 56 -19.16 13.99 -14.24
C GLY A 56 -18.22 13.49 -15.34
N LYS A 57 -16.91 13.72 -15.20
CA LYS A 57 -15.86 13.29 -16.13
C LYS A 57 -14.56 12.97 -15.37
N PRO A 58 -13.64 12.18 -15.96
CA PRO A 58 -12.36 11.86 -15.34
C PRO A 58 -11.56 13.12 -14.95
N THR A 59 -10.84 13.09 -13.82
CA THR A 59 -10.01 14.22 -13.37
C THR A 59 -8.78 14.45 -14.24
N PHE A 60 -8.28 13.41 -14.90
CA PHE A 60 -7.29 13.47 -15.98
C PHE A 60 -7.49 12.31 -16.97
N GLU A 61 -6.88 12.39 -18.15
CA GLU A 61 -7.00 11.34 -19.18
C GLU A 61 -5.77 10.43 -19.17
N ILE A 62 -5.97 9.13 -19.26
CA ILE A 62 -4.96 8.10 -19.53
C ILE A 62 -5.41 7.39 -20.80
N GLY A 63 -4.54 7.26 -21.80
CA GLY A 63 -4.88 6.55 -23.04
C GLY A 63 -5.08 5.05 -22.80
N ASP A 64 -5.82 4.40 -23.70
CA ASP A 64 -6.16 2.97 -23.58
C ASP A 64 -4.94 2.03 -23.53
N ASP A 65 -3.79 2.48 -24.05
CA ASP A 65 -2.52 1.76 -24.04
C ASP A 65 -1.48 2.36 -23.09
N GLU A 66 -1.93 3.20 -22.14
CA GLU A 66 -1.10 3.92 -21.19
C GLU A 66 -1.42 3.55 -19.74
N MET A 67 -0.48 3.88 -18.87
CA MET A 67 -0.62 3.82 -17.42
C MET A 67 0.06 5.03 -16.79
N GLU A 68 -0.47 5.47 -15.66
CA GLU A 68 0.08 6.58 -14.89
C GLU A 68 0.79 6.03 -13.65
N ILE A 69 2.10 6.29 -13.52
CA ILE A 69 2.95 5.74 -12.46
C ILE A 69 3.12 6.76 -11.34
N GLY A 70 2.98 6.30 -10.10
CA GLY A 70 3.08 7.12 -8.90
C GLY A 70 1.86 8.02 -8.73
N VAL A 71 0.66 7.51 -8.96
CA VAL A 71 -0.60 8.26 -8.73
C VAL A 71 -0.84 8.52 -7.24
N GLY A 72 -1.61 9.59 -6.97
CA GLY A 72 -2.16 9.87 -5.64
C GLY A 72 -3.52 9.20 -5.43
N ILE A 73 -4.20 9.54 -4.33
CA ILE A 73 -5.54 9.04 -4.00
C ILE A 73 -6.67 10.03 -4.33
N HIS A 74 -6.35 11.24 -4.77
CA HIS A 74 -7.35 12.26 -5.12
C HIS A 74 -7.43 12.50 -6.63
N GLY A 75 -6.96 11.55 -7.44
CA GLY A 75 -6.91 11.71 -8.90
C GLY A 75 -5.90 12.76 -9.36
N GLU A 76 -4.85 13.02 -8.56
CA GLU A 76 -3.73 13.84 -9.01
C GLU A 76 -2.87 13.05 -10.02
N PRO A 77 -2.34 13.70 -11.07
CA PRO A 77 -1.41 13.07 -11.99
C PRO A 77 -0.25 12.42 -11.26
N GLY A 78 0.26 11.33 -11.85
CA GLY A 78 1.40 10.61 -11.32
C GLY A 78 2.71 11.38 -11.52
N ARG A 79 3.80 10.66 -11.30
CA ARG A 79 5.14 11.15 -11.61
C ARG A 79 5.44 11.07 -13.10
N ARG A 80 4.90 10.05 -13.79
CA ARG A 80 5.23 9.74 -15.17
C ARG A 80 4.18 8.85 -15.82
N ARG A 81 3.91 9.12 -17.10
CA ARG A 81 3.15 8.24 -17.98
C ARG A 81 4.03 7.19 -18.65
N ALA A 82 3.53 5.97 -18.78
CA ALA A 82 4.20 4.86 -19.45
C ALA A 82 3.21 4.07 -20.31
N LYS A 83 3.70 3.27 -21.26
CA LYS A 83 2.87 2.31 -21.99
C LYS A 83 2.44 1.18 -21.08
N LEU A 84 1.21 0.70 -21.27
CA LEU A 84 0.72 -0.49 -20.58
C LEU A 84 1.66 -1.67 -20.87
N ALA A 85 1.96 -2.41 -19.81
CA ALA A 85 2.90 -3.53 -19.84
C ALA A 85 2.25 -4.77 -19.18
N PRO A 86 2.84 -5.98 -19.34
CA PRO A 86 2.44 -7.14 -18.57
C PRO A 86 2.48 -6.87 -17.05
N ALA A 87 1.57 -7.49 -16.30
CA ALA A 87 1.43 -7.24 -14.86
C ALA A 87 2.73 -7.41 -14.08
N ASP A 88 3.55 -8.41 -14.41
CA ASP A 88 4.84 -8.65 -13.75
C ASP A 88 5.82 -7.48 -13.91
N GLU A 89 5.87 -6.88 -15.10
CA GLU A 89 6.73 -5.74 -15.39
C GLU A 89 6.21 -4.49 -14.67
N ILE A 90 4.89 -4.31 -14.61
CA ILE A 90 4.27 -3.22 -13.83
C ILE A 90 4.63 -3.36 -12.35
N VAL A 91 4.54 -4.56 -11.78
CA VAL A 91 4.89 -4.79 -10.37
C VAL A 91 6.36 -4.48 -10.12
N GLN A 92 7.27 -4.91 -11.00
CA GLN A 92 8.69 -4.56 -10.90
C GLN A 92 8.90 -3.04 -10.89
N LEU A 93 8.27 -2.33 -11.82
CA LEU A 93 8.34 -0.87 -11.90
C LEU A 93 7.86 -0.15 -10.63
N LEU A 94 6.95 -0.76 -9.84
CA LEU A 94 6.45 -0.19 -8.59
C LEU A 94 7.29 -0.60 -7.38
N VAL A 95 7.80 -1.83 -7.36
CA VAL A 95 8.48 -2.41 -6.20
C VAL A 95 9.96 -2.07 -6.18
N ASP A 96 10.63 -2.04 -7.33
CA ASP A 96 12.07 -1.75 -7.38
C ASP A 96 12.43 -0.41 -6.70
N PRO A 97 11.72 0.71 -6.95
CA PRO A 97 11.99 1.96 -6.25
C PRO A 97 11.78 1.88 -4.74
N ILE A 98 10.87 1.03 -4.26
CA ILE A 98 10.65 0.81 -2.82
C ILE A 98 11.86 0.08 -2.21
N LEU A 99 12.33 -0.97 -2.88
CA LEU A 99 13.44 -1.80 -2.41
C LEU A 99 14.78 -1.07 -2.48
N GLU A 100 14.96 -0.18 -3.46
CA GLU A 100 16.13 0.68 -3.61
C GLU A 100 16.27 1.72 -2.49
N GLU A 101 15.23 1.98 -1.69
CA GLU A 101 15.34 2.84 -0.50
C GLU A 101 16.09 2.18 0.66
N GLY A 102 16.50 0.91 0.53
CA GLY A 102 17.35 0.24 1.52
C GLY A 102 16.65 -0.07 2.84
N LEU A 103 15.33 -0.25 2.81
CA LEU A 103 14.57 -0.60 4.01
C LEU A 103 14.78 -2.05 4.47
N PHE A 104 15.10 -2.95 3.54
CA PHE A 104 15.11 -4.39 3.78
C PHE A 104 16.48 -5.01 3.48
N ASP A 105 16.93 -5.84 4.40
CA ASP A 105 18.06 -6.74 4.28
C ASP A 105 17.58 -8.20 4.23
N SER A 106 18.45 -9.10 3.78
CA SER A 106 18.14 -10.54 3.79
C SER A 106 17.92 -11.02 5.23
N GLY A 107 16.83 -11.77 5.45
CA GLY A 107 16.40 -12.24 6.77
C GLY A 107 15.33 -11.38 7.43
N ASP A 108 15.06 -10.17 6.91
CA ASP A 108 13.99 -9.31 7.41
C ASP A 108 12.59 -9.87 7.13
N GLU A 109 11.63 -9.38 7.92
CA GLU A 109 10.22 -9.64 7.72
C GLU A 109 9.49 -8.41 7.17
N ALA A 110 8.53 -8.66 6.29
CA ALA A 110 7.74 -7.63 5.63
C ALA A 110 6.24 -7.85 5.83
N PHE A 111 5.54 -6.73 6.02
CA PHE A 111 4.12 -6.62 5.73
C PHE A 111 3.94 -6.28 4.26
N LEU A 112 3.19 -7.10 3.52
CA LEU A 112 2.83 -6.82 2.12
C LEU A 112 1.36 -6.40 2.01
N PHE A 113 1.14 -5.11 1.74
CA PHE A 113 -0.19 -4.57 1.50
C PHE A 113 -0.38 -4.24 0.01
N VAL A 114 -1.24 -5.01 -0.67
CA VAL A 114 -1.67 -4.77 -2.05
C VAL A 114 -3.07 -4.17 -2.04
N ASN A 115 -3.15 -2.89 -2.37
CA ASN A 115 -4.36 -2.11 -2.31
C ASN A 115 -4.93 -1.85 -3.71
N GLY A 116 -6.23 -2.08 -3.90
CA GLY A 116 -6.97 -1.63 -5.08
C GLY A 116 -7.41 -0.18 -4.93
N LEU A 117 -7.34 0.61 -6.01
CA LEU A 117 -7.77 2.01 -6.02
C LEU A 117 -9.26 2.19 -6.29
N GLY A 118 -10.03 1.10 -6.36
CA GLY A 118 -11.49 1.09 -6.49
C GLY A 118 -11.96 0.23 -7.66
N GLY A 119 -11.46 0.51 -8.86
CA GLY A 119 -11.87 -0.13 -10.11
C GLY A 119 -11.15 -1.44 -10.45
N THR A 120 -10.19 -1.90 -9.65
CA THR A 120 -9.42 -3.12 -9.93
C THR A 120 -10.05 -4.36 -9.28
N PRO A 121 -10.34 -5.43 -10.04
CA PRO A 121 -10.85 -6.69 -9.49
C PRO A 121 -9.92 -7.33 -8.47
N LEU A 122 -10.50 -7.97 -7.45
CA LEU A 122 -9.73 -8.65 -6.39
C LEU A 122 -8.79 -9.72 -6.94
N LEU A 123 -9.20 -10.46 -7.98
CA LEU A 123 -8.37 -11.47 -8.65
C LEU A 123 -7.06 -10.85 -9.19
N GLU A 124 -7.14 -9.67 -9.79
CA GLU A 124 -5.97 -8.98 -10.35
C GLU A 124 -5.02 -8.50 -9.25
N LEU A 125 -5.56 -8.08 -8.09
CA LEU A 125 -4.73 -7.76 -6.91
C LEU A 125 -3.93 -8.97 -6.41
N TYR A 126 -4.46 -10.20 -6.54
CA TYR A 126 -3.70 -11.40 -6.20
C TYR A 126 -2.62 -11.75 -7.24
N ILE A 127 -2.79 -11.37 -8.51
CA ILE A 127 -1.71 -11.47 -9.53
C ILE A 127 -0.56 -10.55 -9.13
N VAL A 128 -0.88 -9.32 -8.70
CA VAL A 128 0.10 -8.37 -8.17
C VAL A 128 0.78 -8.93 -6.94
N TYR A 129 0.02 -9.40 -5.95
CA TYR A 129 0.55 -9.98 -4.71
C TYR A 129 1.55 -11.11 -4.97
N ARG A 130 1.21 -12.07 -5.85
CA ARG A 130 2.10 -13.17 -6.21
C ARG A 130 3.46 -12.65 -6.65
N LYS A 131 3.49 -11.68 -7.57
CA LYS A 131 4.75 -11.16 -8.09
C LYS A 131 5.57 -10.43 -7.03
N VAL A 132 4.94 -9.62 -6.18
CA VAL A 132 5.66 -8.94 -5.09
C VAL A 132 6.27 -9.96 -4.12
N ALA A 133 5.51 -10.99 -3.76
CA ALA A 133 5.98 -12.06 -2.87
C ALA A 133 7.20 -12.80 -3.47
N GLU A 134 7.16 -13.15 -4.76
CA GLU A 134 8.31 -13.75 -5.47
C GLU A 134 9.54 -12.83 -5.44
N MET A 135 9.35 -11.52 -5.65
CA MET A 135 10.45 -10.55 -5.62
C MET A 135 11.08 -10.43 -4.23
N LEU A 136 10.28 -10.42 -3.17
CA LEU A 136 10.76 -10.37 -1.78
C LEU A 136 11.49 -11.65 -1.38
N ASP A 137 10.93 -12.81 -1.72
CA ASP A 137 11.52 -14.13 -1.45
C ASP A 137 12.90 -14.27 -2.12
N SER A 138 13.03 -13.82 -3.37
CA SER A 138 14.31 -13.83 -4.10
C SER A 138 15.41 -12.99 -3.44
N ARG A 139 15.03 -12.06 -2.56
CA ARG A 139 15.94 -11.21 -1.77
C ARG A 139 16.11 -11.72 -0.33
N GLY A 140 15.46 -12.82 0.03
CA GLY A 140 15.46 -13.38 1.39
C GLY A 140 14.64 -12.56 2.39
N VAL A 141 13.69 -11.75 1.92
CA VAL A 141 12.76 -11.00 2.76
C VAL A 141 11.47 -11.81 2.88
N ARG A 142 11.07 -12.16 4.10
CA ARG A 142 9.88 -12.99 4.32
C ARG A 142 8.63 -12.14 4.48
N VAL A 143 7.62 -12.37 3.64
CA VAL A 143 6.29 -11.81 3.88
C VAL A 143 5.62 -12.59 5.00
N THR A 144 5.52 -12.01 6.20
CA THR A 144 4.89 -12.67 7.35
C THR A 144 3.48 -12.18 7.63
N ARG A 145 3.12 -10.98 7.17
CA ARG A 145 1.75 -10.46 7.21
C ARG A 145 1.39 -9.82 5.88
N ASN A 146 0.09 -9.80 5.58
CA ASN A 146 -0.39 -9.20 4.36
C ASN A 146 -1.80 -8.63 4.51
N LEU A 147 -2.13 -7.77 3.56
CA LEU A 147 -3.48 -7.27 3.34
C LEU A 147 -3.68 -7.15 1.82
N VAL A 148 -4.78 -7.70 1.29
CA VAL A 148 -5.09 -7.63 -0.14
C VAL A 148 -6.54 -7.23 -0.31
N GLY A 149 -6.80 -6.12 -1.00
CA GLY A 149 -8.15 -5.62 -1.24
C GLY A 149 -8.21 -4.10 -1.42
N SER A 150 -9.41 -3.54 -1.38
CA SER A 150 -9.63 -2.10 -1.55
C SER A 150 -9.87 -1.44 -0.20
N TYR A 151 -8.83 -0.86 0.40
CA TYR A 151 -8.88 -0.23 1.73
C TYR A 151 -8.69 1.28 1.66
N ILE A 152 -7.86 1.77 0.72
CA ILE A 152 -7.67 3.19 0.42
C ILE A 152 -7.92 3.40 -1.07
N THR A 153 -9.15 3.72 -1.43
CA THR A 153 -9.58 3.87 -2.82
C THR A 153 -9.47 5.31 -3.31
N SER A 154 -9.50 5.49 -4.62
CA SER A 154 -9.76 6.76 -5.31
C SER A 154 -11.00 6.58 -6.18
N LEU A 155 -12.17 6.57 -5.53
CA LEU A 155 -13.47 6.35 -6.17
C LEU A 155 -13.48 5.11 -7.09
N ASP A 156 -13.64 5.29 -8.39
CA ASP A 156 -13.73 4.29 -9.45
C ASP A 156 -12.40 4.05 -10.19
N MET A 157 -11.28 4.61 -9.70
CA MET A 157 -9.97 4.47 -10.32
C MET A 157 -9.55 3.01 -10.46
N ALA A 158 -9.34 2.53 -11.70
CA ALA A 158 -8.71 1.26 -11.94
C ALA A 158 -7.20 1.43 -11.76
N GLY A 159 -6.63 0.72 -10.79
CA GLY A 159 -5.25 0.86 -10.39
C GLY A 159 -4.94 0.14 -9.08
N THR A 160 -3.66 0.07 -8.75
CA THR A 160 -3.19 -0.59 -7.53
C THR A 160 -2.08 0.21 -6.87
N SER A 161 -1.96 0.09 -5.56
CA SER A 161 -0.77 0.50 -4.82
C SER A 161 -0.22 -0.65 -4.00
N ILE A 162 1.11 -0.73 -3.96
CA ILE A 162 1.87 -1.71 -3.19
C ILE A 162 2.52 -0.95 -2.05
N THR A 163 2.34 -1.46 -0.84
CA THR A 163 2.93 -0.92 0.37
C THR A 163 3.70 -2.02 1.09
N LEU A 164 4.96 -1.72 1.41
CA LEU A 164 5.83 -2.58 2.19
C LEU A 164 6.17 -1.89 3.50
N LEU A 165 5.96 -2.58 4.61
CA LEU A 165 6.41 -2.16 5.94
C LEU A 165 7.39 -3.20 6.47
N LYS A 166 8.60 -2.77 6.86
CA LYS A 166 9.51 -3.62 7.61
C LYS A 166 8.95 -3.90 9.00
N LEU A 167 8.84 -5.17 9.32
CA LEU A 167 8.29 -5.63 10.59
C LEU A 167 9.40 -5.94 11.58
N ASP A 168 9.10 -5.68 12.85
CA ASP A 168 9.78 -6.26 13.99
C ASP A 168 8.74 -6.82 14.97
N ASP A 169 9.20 -7.37 16.08
CA ASP A 169 8.33 -8.00 17.07
C ASP A 169 7.26 -7.04 17.63
N GLU A 170 7.60 -5.76 17.81
CA GLU A 170 6.66 -4.76 18.34
C GLU A 170 5.55 -4.47 17.32
N LEU A 171 5.91 -4.17 16.08
CA LEU A 171 4.93 -3.86 15.04
C LEU A 171 4.07 -5.08 14.69
N THR A 172 4.67 -6.27 14.67
CA THR A 172 3.97 -7.52 14.40
C THR A 172 2.92 -7.81 15.46
N ARG A 173 3.29 -7.72 16.74
CA ARG A 173 2.39 -7.94 17.87
C ARG A 173 1.20 -6.98 17.86
N LEU A 174 1.45 -5.69 17.58
CA LEU A 174 0.41 -4.66 17.52
C LEU A 174 -0.51 -4.81 16.29
N TRP A 175 0.03 -5.27 15.16
CA TRP A 175 -0.80 -5.65 14.03
C TRP A 175 -1.74 -6.81 14.40
N ASP A 176 -1.20 -7.86 15.01
CA ASP A 176 -1.94 -9.07 15.35
C ASP A 176 -2.98 -8.87 16.47
N ALA A 177 -2.86 -7.81 17.26
CA ALA A 177 -3.82 -7.46 18.29
C ALA A 177 -5.26 -7.38 17.72
N PRO A 178 -6.30 -7.78 18.50
CA PRO A 178 -7.69 -7.75 18.05
C PRO A 178 -8.12 -6.40 17.47
N VAL A 179 -9.05 -6.44 16.52
CA VAL A 179 -9.66 -5.24 15.95
C VAL A 179 -11.09 -5.53 15.54
N HIS A 180 -11.97 -4.56 15.76
CA HIS A 180 -13.37 -4.64 15.40
C HIS A 180 -13.83 -3.33 14.75
N THR A 181 -13.50 -3.16 13.46
CA THR A 181 -13.97 -2.06 12.63
C THR A 181 -14.76 -2.60 11.44
N PRO A 182 -15.49 -1.75 10.68
CA PRO A 182 -16.21 -2.20 9.49
C PRO A 182 -15.33 -2.84 8.41
N ALA A 183 -14.05 -2.46 8.33
CA ALA A 183 -13.13 -2.90 7.27
C ALA A 183 -11.99 -3.81 7.74
N LEU A 184 -11.66 -3.82 9.05
CA LEU A 184 -10.67 -4.72 9.64
C LEU A 184 -11.28 -5.41 10.85
N ARG A 185 -11.30 -6.75 10.84
CA ARG A 185 -11.95 -7.54 11.89
C ARG A 185 -11.29 -8.90 12.12
N TRP A 186 -10.66 -9.09 13.28
CA TRP A 186 -10.08 -10.37 13.73
C TRP A 186 -9.83 -10.39 15.24
N GLY A 187 -9.47 -11.56 15.78
CA GLY A 187 -9.08 -11.74 17.19
C GLY A 187 -10.25 -11.65 18.18
N MET A 188 -11.46 -12.01 17.74
CA MET A 188 -12.67 -12.07 18.57
C MET A 188 -12.77 -13.38 19.35
#